data_AF-A0A835N8U2-F1
#
_entry.id   AF-A0A835N8U2-F1
#
_cell.length_a   1.000
_cell.length_b   1.000
_cell.length_c   1.000
_cell.angle_alpha   90.00
_cell.angle_beta   90.00
_cell.angle_gamma   90.00
#
_symmetry.space_group_name_H-M   'P 1'
#
loop_
_entity.id
_entity.type
_entity.pdbx_description
1 polymer ?
#
loop_
_entity_poly.entity_id
_entity_poly.type
_entity_poly.pdbx_seq_one_letter_code
_entity_poly.pdbx_strand_id
1 'polypeptide(L)'
;MESQQGNTDIEAAINWIIDHENEPDVDPIPMIAVNIDIDSPQPVQTTGDMEIKAQELRIRAGKEILEAKRVAEDNERKRYLASRKAQKEEEKRAREKVRQKLEADKNERRRVLGLPPVSHTTTRPSTNDKKNHVGVASVSKAEQLRESLKTLKRSHKVNEFCSLAYTFVDDEGAVKSAFQTLLVYVGNVAKNPDNEKFRKIRVGNPLFQNKVGRMRGGIEFLELCGFERIEEDKYLFLPRDKVNLAVLNSAGLQIKSAMSNPFFAILSHP
;
A
#
# COMPACT_ATOMS: atom_id res chain seq x y z
N MET A 1 7.07 60.58 21.00
CA MET A 1 8.15 61.20 20.20
C MET A 1 9.42 60.53 20.68
N GLU A 2 9.88 59.44 20.05
CA GLU A 2 10.65 59.43 18.78
C GLU A 2 11.88 60.34 18.89
N SER A 3 13.11 59.97 18.53
CA SER A 3 13.58 58.90 17.64
C SER A 3 15.13 58.83 17.69
N GLN A 4 15.64 57.60 17.50
CA GLN A 4 16.79 57.22 16.67
C GLN A 4 18.15 57.93 16.88
N GLN A 5 19.12 57.17 17.42
CA GLN A 5 20.54 57.38 17.11
C GLN A 5 21.19 56.04 16.79
N GLY A 6 21.21 55.73 15.50
CA GLY A 6 21.85 54.55 14.93
C GLY A 6 21.90 54.76 13.41
N ASN A 7 22.80 55.63 12.96
CA ASN A 7 23.11 55.85 11.54
C ASN A 7 24.39 56.71 11.39
N THR A 8 25.55 56.20 11.84
CA THR A 8 26.85 56.87 11.58
C THR A 8 27.92 55.96 10.96
N ASP A 9 27.56 54.75 10.53
CA ASP A 9 28.56 53.77 10.04
C ASP A 9 28.49 53.54 8.51
N ILE A 10 27.30 53.65 7.93
CA ILE A 10 27.09 53.37 6.49
C ILE A 10 27.51 54.56 5.63
N GLU A 11 27.25 55.80 6.05
CA GLU A 11 27.65 56.99 5.29
C GLU A 11 29.17 57.18 5.27
N ALA A 12 29.87 56.76 6.34
CA ALA A 12 31.33 56.77 6.39
C ALA A 12 31.94 55.76 5.41
N ALA A 13 31.35 54.56 5.33
CA ALA A 13 31.79 53.53 4.39
C ALA A 13 31.51 53.92 2.92
N ILE A 14 30.38 54.57 2.66
CA ILE A 14 30.03 55.05 1.31
C ILE A 14 30.99 56.18 0.87
N ASN A 15 31.33 57.12 1.75
CA ASN A 15 32.28 58.18 1.43
C ASN A 15 33.70 57.65 1.12
N TRP A 16 34.16 56.61 1.81
CA TRP A 16 35.49 56.03 1.55
C TRP A 16 35.61 55.40 0.15
N ILE A 17 34.55 54.71 -0.30
CA ILE A 17 34.55 54.07 -1.62
C ILE A 17 34.51 55.11 -2.75
N ILE A 18 33.72 56.19 -2.57
CA ILE A 18 33.63 57.27 -3.56
C ILE A 18 34.96 58.01 -3.72
N ASP A 19 35.69 58.25 -2.62
CA ASP A 19 36.99 58.94 -2.67
C ASP A 19 38.08 58.14 -3.39
N HIS A 20 37.94 56.82 -3.51
CA HIS A 20 38.98 55.92 -4.05
C HIS A 20 38.55 55.20 -5.35
N GLU A 21 37.41 55.56 -5.95
CA GLU A 21 36.88 54.87 -7.14
C GLU A 21 37.65 55.23 -8.43
N ASN A 22 38.45 56.30 -8.42
CA ASN A 22 39.20 56.79 -9.59
C ASN A 22 40.73 56.83 -9.38
N GLU A 23 41.30 56.04 -8.46
CA GLU A 23 42.75 55.87 -8.36
C GLU A 23 43.30 55.21 -9.64
N PRO A 24 44.10 55.92 -10.47
CA PRO A 24 44.65 55.38 -11.69
C PRO A 24 45.99 54.67 -11.42
N ASP A 25 46.21 53.56 -12.14
CA ASP A 25 47.46 52.80 -12.29
C ASP A 25 47.95 51.98 -11.08
N VAL A 26 47.68 50.68 -11.12
CA VAL A 26 48.53 49.69 -10.47
C VAL A 26 49.74 49.46 -11.38
N ASP A 27 50.88 50.04 -11.01
CA ASP A 27 52.15 49.81 -11.71
C ASP A 27 52.45 48.30 -11.86
N PRO A 28 52.88 47.82 -13.03
CA PRO A 28 53.28 46.44 -13.19
C PRO A 28 54.55 46.15 -12.37
N ILE A 29 54.47 45.13 -11.51
CA ILE A 29 55.56 44.72 -10.62
C ILE A 29 56.78 44.26 -11.46
N PRO A 30 58.00 44.81 -11.24
CA PRO A 30 59.19 44.36 -11.96
C PRO A 30 59.60 42.97 -11.46
N MET A 31 59.74 42.01 -12.38
CA MET A 31 60.27 40.67 -12.07
C MET A 31 61.78 40.75 -11.82
N ILE A 32 62.17 40.89 -10.56
CA ILE A 32 63.55 40.74 -10.12
C ILE A 32 63.69 39.34 -9.52
N ALA A 33 64.40 38.44 -10.22
CA ALA A 33 64.73 37.12 -9.67
C ALA A 33 65.83 37.29 -8.61
N VAL A 34 65.43 37.33 -7.34
CA VAL A 34 66.36 37.24 -6.21
C VAL A 34 66.43 35.77 -5.80
N ASN A 35 67.59 35.14 -5.97
CA ASN A 35 67.87 33.82 -5.42
C ASN A 35 68.06 33.98 -3.90
N ILE A 36 67.02 33.65 -3.13
CA ILE A 36 67.09 33.57 -1.67
C ILE A 36 67.31 32.08 -1.33
N ASP A 37 68.51 31.74 -0.87
CA ASP A 37 68.76 30.47 -0.19
C ASP A 37 68.06 30.52 1.18
N ILE A 38 66.86 29.93 1.24
CA ILE A 38 66.11 29.78 2.49
C ILE A 38 66.57 28.48 3.15
N ASP A 39 67.43 28.60 4.16
CA ASP A 39 67.69 27.52 5.11
C ASP A 39 66.40 27.20 5.85
N SER A 40 65.97 25.94 5.79
CA SER A 40 64.66 25.47 6.23
C SER A 40 64.64 25.37 7.75
N PRO A 41 63.79 26.14 8.48
CA PRO A 41 63.59 25.88 9.89
C PRO A 41 62.77 24.58 10.04
N GLN A 42 63.33 23.63 10.79
CA GLN A 42 62.78 22.31 11.09
C GLN A 42 61.33 22.37 11.65
N PRO A 43 60.49 21.34 11.41
CA PRO A 43 59.07 21.37 11.78
C PRO A 43 58.86 21.24 13.30
N VAL A 44 58.08 22.16 13.88
CA VAL A 44 57.54 22.05 15.25
C VAL A 44 56.55 20.89 15.34
N GLN A 45 56.87 19.90 16.18
CA GLN A 45 56.13 18.66 16.40
C GLN A 45 55.07 18.81 17.51
N THR A 46 53.93 19.45 17.26
CA THR A 46 52.82 19.46 18.25
C THR A 46 51.39 19.58 17.68
N THR A 47 51.15 19.07 16.46
CA THR A 47 49.82 19.18 15.79
C THR A 47 49.12 17.84 15.56
N GLY A 48 49.84 16.72 15.49
CA GLY A 48 49.24 15.40 15.20
C GLY A 48 48.32 14.87 16.31
N ASP A 49 48.71 15.01 17.58
CA ASP A 49 47.95 14.43 18.70
C ASP A 49 46.59 15.12 18.94
N MET A 50 46.51 16.43 18.66
CA MET A 50 45.26 17.18 18.76
C MET A 50 44.30 16.83 17.62
N GLU A 51 44.81 16.63 16.41
CA GLU A 51 44.02 16.23 15.25
C GLU A 51 43.46 14.80 15.41
N ILE A 52 44.26 13.87 15.93
CA ILE A 52 43.82 12.51 16.25
C ILE A 52 42.69 12.53 17.28
N LYS A 53 42.85 13.27 18.40
CA LYS A 53 41.81 13.40 19.42
C LYS A 53 40.53 14.05 18.90
N ALA A 54 40.64 15.07 18.04
CA ALA A 54 39.48 15.71 17.41
C ALA A 54 38.76 14.75 16.46
N GLN A 55 39.48 13.96 15.69
CA GLN A 55 38.92 12.95 14.79
C GLN A 55 38.22 11.82 15.57
N GLU A 56 38.81 11.34 16.67
CA GLU A 56 38.20 10.34 17.55
C GLU A 56 36.89 10.83 18.18
N LEU A 57 36.85 12.09 18.64
CA LEU A 57 35.63 12.71 19.18
C LEU A 57 34.54 12.82 18.11
N ARG A 58 34.90 13.18 16.87
CA ARG A 58 33.95 13.23 15.76
C ARG A 58 33.36 11.86 15.42
N ILE A 59 34.21 10.82 15.42
CA ILE A 59 33.77 9.43 15.18
C ILE A 59 32.84 8.96 16.32
N ARG A 60 33.18 9.28 17.58
CA ARG A 60 32.37 8.94 18.75
C ARG A 60 31.00 9.63 18.69
N ALA A 61 30.99 10.94 18.47
CA ALA A 61 29.76 11.72 18.34
C ALA A 61 28.89 11.22 17.17
N GLY A 62 29.50 10.87 16.03
CA GLY A 62 28.78 10.28 14.90
C GLY A 62 28.10 8.95 15.24
N LYS A 63 28.77 8.08 16.00
CA LYS A 63 28.20 6.81 16.48
C LYS A 63 27.04 7.04 17.46
N GLU A 64 27.17 7.98 18.37
CA GLU A 64 26.13 8.32 19.34
C GLU A 64 24.88 8.92 18.67
N ILE A 65 25.05 9.80 17.68
CA ILE A 65 23.94 10.35 16.89
C ILE A 65 23.20 9.24 16.13
N LEU A 66 23.94 8.30 15.54
CA LEU A 66 23.35 7.19 14.79
C LEU A 66 22.57 6.25 15.70
N GLU A 67 23.10 5.91 16.88
CA GLU A 67 22.41 5.07 17.85
C GLU A 67 21.18 5.78 18.45
N ALA A 68 21.29 7.08 18.76
CA ALA A 68 20.15 7.88 19.21
C ALA A 68 19.04 7.92 18.16
N LYS A 69 19.38 8.05 16.87
CA LYS A 69 18.41 7.98 15.77
C LYS A 69 17.74 6.60 15.69
N ARG A 70 18.51 5.52 15.83
CA ARG A 70 17.99 4.14 15.83
C ARG A 70 17.00 3.92 16.98
N VAL A 71 17.33 4.40 18.18
CA VAL A 71 16.48 4.31 19.37
C VAL A 71 15.21 5.15 19.22
N ALA A 72 15.30 6.35 18.62
CA ALA A 72 14.14 7.20 18.36
C ALA A 72 13.16 6.55 17.38
N GLU A 73 13.67 6.00 16.26
CA GLU A 73 12.86 5.26 15.28
C GLU A 73 12.19 4.03 15.90
N ASP A 74 12.90 3.25 16.73
CA ASP A 74 12.34 2.11 17.44
C ASP A 74 11.23 2.52 18.42
N ASN A 75 11.40 3.65 19.11
CA ASN A 75 10.39 4.18 20.03
C ASN A 75 9.14 4.69 19.27
N GLU A 76 9.33 5.35 18.13
CA GLU A 76 8.24 5.78 17.26
C GLU A 76 7.44 4.58 16.73
N ARG A 77 8.13 3.53 16.26
CA ARG A 77 7.49 2.28 15.84
C ARG A 77 6.69 1.64 16.96
N LYS A 78 7.23 1.60 18.18
CA LYS A 78 6.53 1.07 19.37
C LYS A 78 5.26 1.86 19.67
N ARG A 79 5.32 3.20 19.63
CA ARG A 79 4.15 4.08 19.85
C ARG A 79 3.08 3.85 18.79
N TYR A 80 3.47 3.73 17.52
CA TYR A 80 2.54 3.45 16.43
C TYR A 80 1.82 2.10 16.60
N LEU A 81 2.57 1.04 16.91
CA LEU A 81 1.99 -0.29 17.16
C LEU A 81 1.05 -0.29 18.39
N ALA A 82 1.43 0.41 19.46
CA ALA A 82 0.61 0.55 20.66
C ALA A 82 -0.71 1.28 20.37
N SER A 83 -0.66 2.40 19.64
CA SER A 83 -1.85 3.16 19.23
C SER A 83 -2.79 2.31 18.37
N ARG A 84 -2.24 1.58 17.39
CA ARG A 84 -3.03 0.68 16.54
C ARG A 84 -3.66 -0.47 17.33
N LYS A 85 -2.94 -1.02 18.30
CA LYS A 85 -3.47 -2.08 19.18
C LYS A 85 -4.59 -1.55 20.08
N ALA A 86 -4.41 -0.34 20.64
CA ALA A 86 -5.44 0.32 21.46
C ALA A 86 -6.71 0.60 20.67
N GLN A 87 -6.60 1.16 19.46
CA GLN A 87 -7.75 1.42 18.59
C GLN A 87 -8.53 0.14 18.26
N LYS A 88 -7.82 -0.95 17.92
CA LYS A 88 -8.45 -2.25 17.62
C LYS A 88 -9.17 -2.84 18.83
N GLU A 89 -8.59 -2.70 20.02
CA GLU A 89 -9.18 -3.19 21.26
C GLU A 89 -10.42 -2.37 21.64
N GLU A 90 -10.39 -1.06 21.45
CA GLU A 90 -11.54 -0.18 21.66
C GLU A 90 -12.69 -0.51 20.68
N GLU A 91 -12.39 -0.69 19.40
CA GLU A 91 -13.37 -1.11 18.39
C GLU A 91 -14.00 -2.47 18.76
N LYS A 92 -13.20 -3.42 19.23
CA LYS A 92 -13.68 -4.74 19.68
C LYS A 92 -14.64 -4.59 20.87
N ARG A 93 -14.30 -3.78 21.86
CA ARG A 93 -15.18 -3.48 23.00
C ARG A 93 -16.46 -2.79 22.57
N ALA A 94 -16.39 -1.84 21.64
CA ALA A 94 -17.57 -1.17 21.10
C ALA A 94 -18.50 -2.15 20.38
N ARG A 95 -17.94 -3.03 19.54
CA ARG A 95 -18.67 -4.07 18.82
C ARG A 95 -19.33 -5.07 19.77
N GLU A 96 -18.64 -5.47 20.83
CA GLU A 96 -19.20 -6.38 21.84
C GLU A 96 -20.35 -5.74 22.61
N LYS A 97 -20.24 -4.46 22.99
CA LYS A 97 -21.35 -3.71 23.59
C LYS A 97 -22.58 -3.64 22.68
N VAL A 98 -22.40 -3.44 21.37
CA VAL A 98 -23.52 -3.45 20.40
C VAL A 98 -24.16 -4.82 20.31
N ARG A 99 -23.35 -5.90 20.27
CA ARG A 99 -23.85 -7.27 20.25
C ARG A 99 -24.69 -7.60 21.49
N GLN A 100 -24.20 -7.25 22.68
CA GLN A 100 -24.93 -7.46 23.93
C GLN A 100 -26.25 -6.68 23.96
N LYS A 101 -26.27 -5.43 23.47
CA LYS A 101 -27.50 -4.65 23.34
C LYS A 101 -28.51 -5.29 22.37
N LEU A 102 -28.06 -5.79 21.22
CA LEU A 102 -28.93 -6.48 20.27
C LEU A 102 -29.49 -7.78 20.84
N GLU A 103 -28.68 -8.52 21.59
CA GLU A 103 -29.10 -9.77 22.24
C GLU A 103 -30.11 -9.51 23.37
N ALA A 104 -29.90 -8.46 24.17
CA ALA A 104 -30.83 -8.01 25.18
C ALA A 104 -32.16 -7.50 24.58
N ASP A 105 -32.12 -6.67 23.52
CA ASP A 105 -33.33 -6.22 22.81
C ASP A 105 -34.10 -7.40 22.19
N LYS A 106 -33.36 -8.34 21.60
CA LYS A 106 -33.95 -9.59 21.08
C LYS A 106 -34.60 -10.40 22.19
N ASN A 107 -33.99 -10.50 23.37
CA ASN A 107 -34.54 -11.25 24.50
C ASN A 107 -35.76 -10.52 25.11
N GLU A 108 -35.72 -9.20 25.23
CA GLU A 108 -36.83 -8.39 25.73
C GLU A 108 -38.04 -8.50 24.80
N ARG A 109 -37.85 -8.38 23.48
CA ARG A 109 -38.94 -8.62 22.51
C ARG A 109 -39.50 -10.03 22.60
N ARG A 110 -38.66 -11.04 22.84
CA ARG A 110 -39.12 -12.43 23.02
C ARG A 110 -39.90 -12.62 24.33
N ARG A 111 -39.55 -11.90 25.39
CA ARG A 111 -40.29 -11.86 26.66
C ARG A 111 -41.65 -11.18 26.51
N VAL A 112 -41.69 -10.02 25.84
CA VAL A 112 -42.92 -9.26 25.56
C VAL A 112 -43.87 -10.03 24.64
N LEU A 113 -43.33 -10.78 23.66
CA LEU A 113 -44.12 -11.59 22.73
C LEU A 113 -44.50 -12.99 23.27
N GLY A 114 -44.06 -13.37 24.48
CA GLY A 114 -44.50 -14.61 25.14
C GLY A 114 -44.08 -15.93 24.48
N LEU A 115 -42.93 -15.99 23.78
CA LEU A 115 -42.46 -17.23 23.13
C LEU A 115 -41.64 -18.13 24.09
N PRO A 116 -41.90 -19.46 24.13
CA PRO A 116 -41.13 -20.39 24.96
C PRO A 116 -39.67 -20.57 24.47
N PRO A 117 -38.76 -21.04 25.35
CA PRO A 117 -37.36 -21.27 25.02
C PRO A 117 -37.21 -22.43 24.04
N VAL A 118 -36.43 -22.23 22.98
CA VAL A 118 -36.17 -23.30 22.00
C VAL A 118 -35.03 -24.16 22.52
N SER A 119 -35.38 -25.28 23.16
CA SER A 119 -34.47 -26.41 23.39
C SER A 119 -34.32 -27.22 22.10
N HIS A 120 -33.09 -27.57 21.80
CA HIS A 120 -32.68 -28.37 20.66
C HIS A 120 -33.24 -29.79 20.77
N THR A 121 -34.16 -30.21 19.88
CA THR A 121 -34.29 -31.59 19.35
C THR A 121 -35.32 -31.66 18.22
N THR A 122 -34.81 -32.09 17.05
CA THR A 122 -35.37 -32.95 15.98
C THR A 122 -36.88 -32.98 15.62
N THR A 123 -37.08 -32.93 14.30
CA THR A 123 -38.12 -33.51 13.41
C THR A 123 -39.38 -32.71 13.01
N ARG A 124 -39.53 -32.66 11.68
CA ARG A 124 -40.59 -32.19 10.75
C ARG A 124 -41.97 -32.86 10.99
N PRO A 125 -43.12 -32.38 10.44
CA PRO A 125 -43.35 -32.22 8.98
C PRO A 125 -44.13 -30.98 8.49
N SER A 126 -44.08 -30.82 7.16
CA SER A 126 -44.65 -29.82 6.25
C SER A 126 -46.00 -29.15 6.57
N THR A 127 -46.08 -27.86 6.25
CA THR A 127 -47.18 -27.29 5.44
C THR A 127 -46.62 -26.34 4.38
N ASN A 128 -47.20 -26.41 3.18
CA ASN A 128 -46.95 -25.54 2.03
C ASN A 128 -47.02 -24.06 2.39
N ASP A 129 -46.00 -23.29 2.01
CA ASP A 129 -46.21 -21.90 1.61
C ASP A 129 -45.18 -21.50 0.54
N LYS A 130 -45.72 -21.14 -0.62
CA LYS A 130 -45.00 -20.52 -1.73
C LYS A 130 -44.49 -19.16 -1.25
N LYS A 131 -43.17 -18.98 -1.12
CA LYS A 131 -42.52 -17.65 -1.13
C LYS A 131 -41.01 -17.76 -1.42
N ASN A 132 -40.65 -17.35 -2.64
CA ASN A 132 -39.38 -16.77 -3.08
C ASN A 132 -38.06 -17.39 -2.58
N HIS A 133 -37.57 -18.35 -3.36
CA HIS A 133 -36.20 -18.87 -3.28
C HIS A 133 -35.27 -18.04 -4.19
N VAL A 134 -34.79 -16.87 -3.72
CA VAL A 134 -33.80 -16.04 -4.48
C VAL A 134 -32.57 -15.67 -3.64
N GLY A 135 -32.53 -15.97 -2.34
CA GLY A 135 -31.54 -15.37 -1.43
C GLY A 135 -30.27 -16.16 -1.09
N VAL A 136 -30.20 -17.49 -1.30
CA VAL A 136 -29.15 -18.31 -0.66
C VAL A 136 -27.94 -18.58 -1.58
N ALA A 137 -28.15 -18.73 -2.88
CA ALA A 137 -27.05 -18.98 -3.82
C ALA A 137 -26.18 -17.74 -4.10
N SER A 138 -26.75 -16.53 -3.98
CA SER A 138 -26.06 -15.27 -4.27
C SER A 138 -25.00 -14.90 -3.23
N VAL A 139 -25.24 -15.23 -1.95
CA VAL A 139 -24.25 -15.04 -0.87
C VAL A 139 -23.04 -15.95 -1.07
N SER A 140 -23.29 -17.24 -1.38
CA SER A 140 -22.21 -18.21 -1.63
C SER A 140 -21.35 -17.84 -2.84
N LYS A 141 -21.95 -17.34 -3.92
CA LYS A 141 -21.20 -16.98 -5.13
C LYS A 141 -20.30 -15.75 -4.95
N ALA A 142 -20.77 -14.75 -4.18
CA ALA A 142 -19.96 -13.58 -3.84
C ALA A 142 -18.76 -13.95 -2.95
N GLU A 143 -18.94 -14.91 -2.04
CA GLU A 143 -17.86 -15.43 -1.19
C GLU A 143 -16.82 -16.21 -2.01
N GLN A 144 -17.27 -17.03 -2.96
CA GLN A 144 -16.37 -17.75 -3.89
C GLN A 144 -15.56 -16.77 -4.76
N LEU A 145 -16.18 -15.71 -5.29
CA LEU A 145 -15.49 -14.65 -6.03
C LEU A 145 -14.46 -13.93 -5.15
N ARG A 146 -14.81 -13.69 -3.88
CA ARG A 146 -13.88 -13.08 -2.93
C ARG A 146 -12.70 -14.00 -2.65
N GLU A 147 -12.92 -15.29 -2.47
CA GLU A 147 -11.85 -16.24 -2.17
C GLU A 147 -10.92 -16.46 -3.37
N SER A 148 -11.42 -16.52 -4.60
CA SER A 148 -10.57 -16.61 -5.80
C SER A 148 -9.68 -15.37 -5.96
N LEU A 149 -10.19 -14.16 -5.67
CA LEU A 149 -9.38 -12.94 -5.64
C LEU A 149 -8.31 -12.94 -4.52
N LYS A 150 -8.61 -13.54 -3.36
CA LYS A 150 -7.60 -13.71 -2.31
C LYS A 150 -6.54 -14.72 -2.73
N THR A 151 -6.93 -15.84 -3.34
CA THR A 151 -6.00 -16.82 -3.89
C THR A 151 -5.09 -16.19 -4.93
N LEU A 152 -5.63 -15.36 -5.83
CA LEU A 152 -4.84 -14.58 -6.79
C LEU A 152 -3.81 -13.68 -6.08
N LYS A 153 -4.22 -12.96 -5.04
CA LYS A 153 -3.34 -12.08 -4.26
C LYS A 153 -2.30 -12.85 -3.43
N ARG A 154 -2.58 -14.10 -3.01
CA ARG A 154 -1.66 -14.97 -2.25
C ARG A 154 -0.72 -15.77 -3.15
N SER A 155 -1.18 -16.28 -4.29
CA SER A 155 -0.38 -17.11 -5.20
C SER A 155 0.82 -16.36 -5.77
N HIS A 156 0.76 -15.02 -5.81
CA HIS A 156 1.89 -14.20 -6.22
C HIS A 156 2.91 -13.96 -5.09
N LYS A 157 2.54 -14.18 -3.82
CA LYS A 157 3.47 -14.14 -2.67
C LYS A 157 4.24 -15.45 -2.46
N VAL A 158 3.66 -16.60 -2.85
CA VAL A 158 4.31 -17.92 -2.68
C VAL A 158 5.58 -18.06 -3.54
N ASN A 159 5.74 -17.21 -4.57
CA ASN A 159 6.96 -17.16 -5.38
C ASN A 159 8.15 -16.48 -4.67
N GLU A 160 7.99 -15.91 -3.46
CA GLU A 160 9.12 -15.40 -2.66
C GLU A 160 10.18 -16.46 -2.36
N PHE A 161 9.82 -17.76 -2.33
CA PHE A 161 10.78 -18.83 -2.05
C PHE A 161 11.58 -19.30 -3.29
N CYS A 162 11.28 -18.80 -4.49
CA CYS A 162 12.07 -19.07 -5.69
C CYS A 162 13.07 -17.92 -5.95
N SER A 163 13.84 -17.58 -4.91
CA SER A 163 14.93 -16.59 -4.92
C SER A 163 16.16 -17.15 -5.64
N LEU A 164 16.05 -17.43 -6.94
CA LEU A 164 17.19 -17.69 -7.82
C LEU A 164 17.19 -16.84 -9.10
N ALA A 165 16.19 -15.97 -9.29
CA ALA A 165 16.16 -15.01 -10.38
C ALA A 165 16.13 -13.57 -9.82
N TYR A 166 17.18 -12.83 -10.10
CA TYR A 166 17.48 -11.46 -9.65
C TYR A 166 16.58 -10.39 -10.31
N THR A 167 15.28 -10.63 -10.42
CA THR A 167 14.30 -9.65 -10.93
C THR A 167 13.30 -9.33 -9.84
N PHE A 168 13.43 -8.13 -9.27
CA PHE A 168 12.43 -7.52 -8.40
C PHE A 168 11.16 -7.30 -9.23
N VAL A 169 10.29 -8.30 -9.27
CA VAL A 169 8.97 -8.16 -9.88
C VAL A 169 8.16 -7.32 -8.91
N ASP A 170 7.65 -6.18 -9.37
CA ASP A 170 6.69 -5.37 -8.62
C ASP A 170 5.40 -6.20 -8.40
N ASP A 171 5.40 -6.96 -7.30
CA ASP A 171 4.38 -7.96 -6.96
C ASP A 171 3.01 -7.32 -6.74
N GLU A 172 2.98 -6.08 -6.25
CA GLU A 172 1.75 -5.32 -6.09
C GLU A 172 1.25 -4.79 -7.44
N GLY A 173 2.17 -4.31 -8.29
CA GLY A 173 1.87 -3.90 -9.66
C GLY A 173 1.26 -5.02 -10.51
N ALA A 174 1.79 -6.24 -10.40
CA ALA A 174 1.28 -7.42 -11.10
C ALA A 174 -0.15 -7.79 -10.68
N VAL A 175 -0.42 -7.87 -9.36
CA VAL A 175 -1.76 -8.16 -8.83
C VAL A 175 -2.76 -7.05 -9.20
N LYS A 176 -2.35 -5.78 -9.14
CA LYS A 176 -3.19 -4.66 -9.55
C LYS A 176 -3.54 -4.72 -11.04
N SER A 177 -2.56 -5.03 -11.89
CA SER A 177 -2.74 -5.22 -13.33
C SER A 177 -3.69 -6.39 -13.65
N ALA A 178 -3.60 -7.48 -12.88
CA ALA A 178 -4.51 -8.62 -12.97
C ALA A 178 -5.95 -8.21 -12.65
N PHE A 179 -6.18 -7.53 -11.52
CA PHE A 179 -7.49 -7.05 -11.10
C PHE A 179 -8.11 -6.06 -12.10
N GLN A 180 -7.31 -5.13 -12.64
CA GLN A 180 -7.76 -4.23 -13.70
C GLN A 180 -8.19 -4.99 -14.96
N THR A 181 -7.43 -6.01 -15.35
CA THR A 181 -7.73 -6.82 -16.52
C THR A 181 -8.99 -7.65 -16.33
N LEU A 182 -9.17 -8.26 -15.16
CA LEU A 182 -10.41 -8.94 -14.79
C LEU A 182 -11.59 -7.97 -14.85
N LEU A 183 -11.46 -6.78 -14.28
CA LEU A 183 -12.51 -5.75 -14.28
C LEU A 183 -12.92 -5.35 -15.71
N VAL A 184 -11.97 -5.27 -16.63
CA VAL A 184 -12.25 -5.01 -18.06
C VAL A 184 -13.07 -6.15 -18.67
N TYR A 185 -12.73 -7.42 -18.41
CA TYR A 185 -13.49 -8.55 -18.97
C TYR A 185 -14.93 -8.58 -18.46
N VAL A 186 -15.15 -8.59 -17.15
CA VAL A 186 -16.52 -8.56 -16.57
C VAL A 186 -17.27 -7.29 -16.96
N GLY A 187 -16.60 -6.13 -16.97
CA GLY A 187 -17.21 -4.85 -17.30
C GLY A 187 -17.64 -4.73 -18.76
N ASN A 188 -16.84 -5.26 -19.70
CA ASN A 188 -17.19 -5.26 -21.12
C ASN A 188 -18.40 -6.14 -21.41
N VAL A 189 -18.46 -7.33 -20.81
CA VAL A 189 -19.64 -8.21 -20.91
C VAL A 189 -20.85 -7.55 -20.28
N ALA A 190 -20.73 -7.00 -19.06
CA ALA A 190 -21.87 -6.38 -18.38
C ALA A 190 -22.46 -5.19 -19.16
N LYS A 191 -21.62 -4.41 -19.85
CA LYS A 191 -22.05 -3.28 -20.69
C LYS A 191 -22.64 -3.73 -22.04
N ASN A 192 -22.04 -4.74 -22.67
CA ASN A 192 -22.40 -5.18 -24.02
C ASN A 192 -22.55 -6.71 -24.06
N PRO A 193 -23.60 -7.25 -23.44
CA PRO A 193 -23.67 -8.67 -23.15
C PRO A 193 -24.03 -9.50 -24.40
N ASP A 194 -24.52 -8.87 -25.47
CA ASP A 194 -24.80 -9.50 -26.77
C ASP A 194 -23.56 -9.67 -27.64
N ASN A 195 -22.53 -8.84 -27.43
CA ASN A 195 -21.34 -8.82 -28.27
C ASN A 195 -20.38 -9.96 -27.89
N GLU A 196 -20.29 -10.95 -28.78
CA GLU A 196 -19.50 -12.16 -28.58
C GLU A 196 -18.00 -11.89 -28.41
N LYS A 197 -17.47 -10.83 -29.03
CA LYS A 197 -16.05 -10.43 -28.89
C LYS A 197 -15.66 -10.22 -27.43
N PHE A 198 -16.58 -9.76 -26.59
CA PHE A 198 -16.32 -9.56 -25.15
C PHE A 198 -16.55 -10.82 -24.33
N ARG A 199 -17.23 -11.83 -24.88
CA ARG A 199 -17.52 -13.10 -24.22
C ARG A 199 -16.50 -14.20 -24.54
N LYS A 200 -15.57 -13.99 -25.48
CA LYS A 200 -14.51 -14.95 -25.85
C LYS A 200 -13.13 -14.39 -25.50
N ILE A 201 -12.35 -15.13 -24.71
CA ILE A 201 -10.99 -14.80 -24.30
C ILE A 201 -10.06 -15.94 -24.77
N ARG A 202 -8.98 -15.59 -25.47
CA ARG A 202 -7.98 -16.57 -25.92
C ARG A 202 -6.99 -16.85 -24.80
N VAL A 203 -6.94 -18.10 -24.32
CA VAL A 203 -6.06 -18.51 -23.22
C VAL A 203 -4.59 -18.40 -23.62
N GLY A 204 -4.23 -18.74 -24.86
CA GLY A 204 -2.86 -18.62 -25.37
C GLY A 204 -2.35 -17.19 -25.60
N ASN A 205 -3.14 -16.14 -25.35
CA ASN A 205 -2.68 -14.76 -25.53
C ASN A 205 -1.65 -14.39 -24.45
N PRO A 206 -0.41 -13.97 -24.81
CA PRO A 206 0.61 -13.60 -23.84
C PRO A 206 0.17 -12.50 -22.87
N LEU A 207 -0.62 -11.52 -23.31
CA LEU A 207 -1.13 -10.46 -22.44
C LEU A 207 -2.10 -11.00 -21.39
N PHE A 208 -2.94 -11.96 -21.78
CA PHE A 208 -3.83 -12.64 -20.84
C PHE A 208 -3.02 -13.50 -19.87
N GLN A 209 -2.08 -14.29 -20.36
CA GLN A 209 -1.23 -15.16 -19.54
C GLN A 209 -0.37 -14.38 -18.55
N ASN A 210 0.20 -13.27 -18.97
CA ASN A 210 1.07 -12.44 -18.13
C ASN A 210 0.32 -11.79 -16.98
N LYS A 211 -0.95 -11.44 -17.18
CA LYS A 211 -1.75 -10.70 -16.19
C LYS A 211 -2.65 -11.60 -15.35
N VAL A 212 -3.32 -12.58 -15.94
CA VAL A 212 -4.40 -13.34 -15.29
C VAL A 212 -4.21 -14.85 -15.47
N GLY A 213 -3.85 -15.32 -16.67
CA GLY A 213 -3.84 -16.74 -17.01
C GLY A 213 -2.87 -17.60 -16.19
N ARG A 214 -1.71 -17.05 -15.81
CA ARG A 214 -0.74 -17.73 -14.92
C ARG A 214 -1.14 -17.74 -13.44
N MET A 215 -2.15 -16.96 -13.06
CA MET A 215 -2.57 -16.82 -11.66
C MET A 215 -3.72 -17.76 -11.38
N ARG A 216 -3.55 -18.69 -10.43
CA ARG A 216 -4.56 -19.70 -10.08
C ARG A 216 -5.95 -19.08 -9.86
N GLY A 217 -6.03 -18.02 -9.05
CA GLY A 217 -7.30 -17.35 -8.76
C GLY A 217 -7.88 -16.55 -9.93
N GLY A 218 -7.10 -16.28 -10.99
CA GLY A 218 -7.54 -15.49 -12.15
C GLY A 218 -8.53 -16.25 -13.03
N ILE A 219 -8.21 -17.50 -13.36
CA ILE A 219 -9.11 -18.33 -14.18
C ILE A 219 -10.31 -18.81 -13.36
N GLU A 220 -10.10 -19.25 -12.11
CA GLU A 220 -11.18 -19.62 -11.19
C GLU A 220 -12.21 -18.47 -11.05
N PHE A 221 -11.76 -17.22 -10.97
CA PHE A 221 -12.63 -16.05 -10.94
C PHE A 221 -13.48 -15.89 -12.20
N LEU A 222 -12.90 -16.11 -13.39
CA LEU A 222 -13.63 -16.03 -14.66
C LEU A 222 -14.67 -17.17 -14.78
N GLU A 223 -14.31 -18.37 -14.35
CA GLU A 223 -15.24 -19.52 -14.29
C GLU A 223 -16.42 -19.23 -13.36
N LEU A 224 -16.17 -18.63 -12.20
CA LEU A 224 -17.23 -18.16 -11.30
C LEU A 224 -18.12 -17.08 -11.94
N CYS A 225 -17.57 -16.24 -12.81
CA CYS A 225 -18.37 -15.27 -13.58
C CYS A 225 -19.20 -15.93 -14.71
N GLY A 226 -19.00 -17.23 -14.98
CA GLY A 226 -19.74 -18.01 -15.97
C GLY A 226 -18.96 -18.35 -17.24
N PHE A 227 -17.67 -18.01 -17.32
CA PHE A 227 -16.84 -18.41 -18.46
C PHE A 227 -16.53 -19.91 -18.39
N GLU A 228 -16.53 -20.56 -19.54
CA GLU A 228 -16.28 -22.00 -19.67
C GLU A 228 -15.10 -22.22 -20.61
N ARG A 229 -14.32 -23.26 -20.35
CA ARG A 229 -13.21 -23.64 -21.23
C ARG A 229 -13.76 -24.40 -22.42
N ILE A 230 -13.36 -23.98 -23.62
CA ILE A 230 -13.78 -24.59 -24.89
C ILE A 230 -12.58 -24.85 -25.78
N GLU A 231 -12.79 -25.69 -26.80
CA GLU A 231 -11.78 -26.03 -27.82
C GLU A 231 -10.47 -26.53 -27.18
N GLU A 232 -10.55 -27.56 -26.33
CA GLU A 232 -9.39 -28.11 -25.60
C GLU A 232 -8.66 -27.05 -24.74
N ASP A 233 -9.41 -26.27 -23.95
CA ASP A 233 -8.91 -25.20 -23.09
C ASP A 233 -8.19 -24.03 -23.81
N LYS A 234 -8.34 -23.92 -25.13
CA LYS A 234 -7.74 -22.82 -25.91
C LYS A 234 -8.44 -21.48 -25.68
N TYR A 235 -9.74 -21.51 -25.34
CA TYR A 235 -10.53 -20.31 -25.09
C TYR A 235 -11.36 -20.44 -23.80
N LEU A 236 -11.56 -19.29 -23.16
CA LEU A 236 -12.62 -19.08 -22.18
C LEU A 236 -13.78 -18.37 -22.87
N PHE A 237 -14.96 -18.97 -22.84
CA PHE A 237 -16.14 -18.47 -23.50
C PHE A 237 -17.31 -18.36 -22.52
N LEU A 238 -18.04 -17.24 -22.55
CA LEU A 238 -19.26 -17.04 -21.77
C LEU A 238 -20.47 -17.14 -22.71
N PRO A 239 -21.24 -18.25 -22.65
CA PRO A 239 -22.47 -18.40 -23.42
C PRO A 239 -23.48 -17.29 -23.09
N ARG A 240 -24.27 -16.87 -24.10
CA ARG A 240 -25.24 -15.76 -23.96
C ARG A 240 -26.27 -16.04 -22.86
N ASP A 241 -26.76 -17.27 -22.80
CA ASP A 241 -27.71 -17.80 -21.83
C ASP A 241 -27.16 -17.83 -20.40
N LYS A 242 -25.83 -17.92 -20.24
CA LYS A 242 -25.17 -17.93 -18.93
C LYS A 242 -24.76 -16.54 -18.44
N VAL A 243 -25.01 -15.48 -19.20
CA VAL A 243 -24.70 -14.11 -18.78
C VAL A 243 -25.60 -13.70 -17.61
N ASN A 244 -25.04 -13.68 -16.41
CA ASN A 244 -25.74 -13.25 -15.20
C ASN A 244 -25.22 -11.87 -14.75
N LEU A 245 -25.95 -10.81 -15.07
CA LEU A 245 -25.56 -9.42 -14.73
C LEU A 245 -25.38 -9.20 -13.22
N ALA A 246 -26.17 -9.86 -12.37
CA ALA A 246 -26.03 -9.74 -10.92
C ALA A 246 -24.68 -10.32 -10.43
N VAL A 247 -24.25 -11.45 -11.00
CA VAL A 247 -22.94 -12.03 -10.74
C VAL A 247 -21.82 -11.14 -11.25
N LEU A 248 -21.91 -10.61 -12.48
CA LEU A 248 -20.88 -9.73 -13.05
C LEU A 248 -20.75 -8.42 -12.26
N ASN A 249 -21.87 -7.84 -11.81
CA ASN A 249 -21.86 -6.64 -10.96
C ASN A 249 -21.24 -6.94 -9.59
N SER A 250 -21.60 -8.06 -8.97
CA SER A 250 -21.02 -8.50 -7.70
C SER A 250 -19.52 -8.75 -7.83
N ALA A 251 -19.09 -9.39 -8.92
CA ALA A 251 -17.69 -9.61 -9.27
C ALA A 251 -16.92 -8.29 -9.39
N GLY A 252 -17.49 -7.31 -10.10
CA GLY A 252 -16.92 -5.96 -10.21
C GLY A 252 -16.76 -5.26 -8.86
N LEU A 253 -17.74 -5.39 -7.95
CA LEU A 253 -17.64 -4.83 -6.60
C LEU A 253 -16.56 -5.52 -5.75
N GLN A 254 -16.44 -6.85 -5.84
CA GLN A 254 -15.39 -7.60 -5.14
C GLN A 254 -14.00 -7.21 -5.63
N ILE A 255 -13.80 -7.05 -6.95
CA ILE A 255 -12.53 -6.58 -7.50
C ILE A 255 -12.19 -5.18 -6.96
N LYS A 256 -13.15 -4.23 -7.01
CA LYS A 256 -12.93 -2.87 -6.51
C LYS A 256 -12.56 -2.87 -5.02
N SER A 257 -13.26 -3.66 -4.22
CA SER A 257 -12.94 -3.86 -2.80
C SER A 257 -11.54 -4.46 -2.60
N ALA A 258 -11.13 -5.42 -3.44
CA ALA A 258 -9.79 -6.01 -3.38
C ALA A 258 -8.66 -5.03 -3.72
N MET A 259 -8.94 -4.09 -4.61
CA MET A 259 -8.00 -3.04 -5.03
C MET A 259 -7.88 -1.90 -4.00
N SER A 260 -8.97 -1.55 -3.30
CA SER A 260 -8.97 -0.45 -2.33
C SER A 260 -8.61 -0.88 -0.91
N ASN A 261 -8.81 -2.16 -0.57
CA ASN A 261 -8.64 -2.66 0.80
C ASN A 261 -7.27 -3.37 0.99
N PRO A 262 -6.35 -2.79 1.79
CA PRO A 262 -5.06 -3.41 2.10
C PRO A 262 -5.18 -4.78 2.78
N PHE A 263 -6.25 -5.01 3.55
CA PHE A 263 -6.49 -6.23 4.34
C PHE A 263 -7.32 -7.28 3.61
N PHE A 264 -7.63 -7.10 2.33
CA PHE A 264 -8.51 -7.99 1.56
C PHE A 264 -8.10 -9.47 1.62
N ALA A 265 -6.79 -9.76 1.62
CA ALA A 265 -6.25 -11.13 1.66
C ALA A 265 -6.13 -11.74 3.07
N ILE A 266 -6.36 -10.96 4.14
CA ILE A 266 -6.04 -11.36 5.53
C ILE A 266 -7.31 -11.67 6.33
N LEU A 267 -8.43 -11.02 6.04
CA LEU A 267 -9.67 -11.20 6.80
C LEU A 267 -10.53 -12.33 6.21
N SER A 268 -10.36 -13.54 6.72
CA SER A 268 -11.41 -14.57 6.68
C SER A 268 -12.40 -14.24 7.80
N HIS A 269 -13.66 -13.94 7.47
CA HIS A 269 -14.67 -13.87 8.52
C HIS A 269 -15.05 -15.31 8.89
N PRO A 270 -15.03 -15.67 10.19
CA PRO A 270 -15.59 -16.91 10.69
C PRO A 270 -17.12 -16.89 10.64
#